data_AF-A0AAJ3DBI1-F1
#
_entry.id   AF-A0AAJ3DBI1-F1
#
_cell.length_a   1.000
_cell.length_b   1.000
_cell.length_c   1.000
_cell.angle_alpha   90.00
_cell.angle_beta   90.00
_cell.angle_gamma   90.00
#
_symmetry.space_group_name_H-M   'P 1'
#
loop_
_entity.id
_entity.type
_entity.pdbx_description
1 polymer ?
#
loop_
_entity_poly.entity_id
_entity_poly.type
_entity_poly.pdbx_seq_one_letter_code
_entity_poly.pdbx_strand_id
1 'polypeptide(L)' 'MSDKTYTNAQFGALIAKNTQWSDANAKWVKERLIENSRLLPDHGKKWSQTRISNYLFELAFVKPENIDWNV' A
#
# COMPACT_ATOMS: atom_id res chain seq x y z
N MET A 1 11.99 9.34 -14.80
CA MET A 1 10.73 8.57 -15.04
C MET A 1 9.77 8.95 -13.93
N SER A 2 8.54 9.35 -14.27
CA SER A 2 7.52 9.68 -13.26
C SER A 2 7.11 8.42 -12.51
N ASP A 3 7.16 8.47 -11.18
CA ASP A 3 6.83 7.36 -10.29
C ASP A 3 5.38 6.91 -10.55
N LYS A 4 5.15 5.59 -10.75
CA LYS A 4 3.81 5.09 -11.10
C LYS A 4 2.89 5.25 -9.89
N THR A 5 1.67 5.74 -10.12
CA THR A 5 0.71 6.03 -9.05
C THR A 5 -0.52 5.13 -9.08
N TYR A 6 -1.04 4.76 -7.91
CA TYR A 6 -2.19 3.87 -7.72
C TYR A 6 -3.34 4.58 -7.01
N THR A 7 -4.58 4.22 -7.35
CA THR A 7 -5.77 4.68 -6.63
C THR A 7 -5.89 4.02 -5.25
N ASN A 8 -6.74 4.56 -4.38
CA ASN A 8 -7.04 3.96 -3.07
C ASN A 8 -7.53 2.50 -3.13
N ALA A 9 -8.23 2.11 -4.21
CA ALA A 9 -8.72 0.74 -4.38
C ALA A 9 -7.57 -0.21 -4.76
N GLN A 10 -6.74 0.21 -5.73
CA GLN A 10 -5.55 -0.52 -6.15
C GLN A 10 -4.52 -0.64 -5.02
N PHE A 11 -4.36 0.41 -4.22
CA PHE A 11 -3.55 0.37 -3.00
C PHE A 11 -4.02 -0.78 -2.10
N GLY A 12 -5.31 -0.82 -1.73
CA GLY A 12 -5.85 -1.89 -0.88
C GLY A 12 -5.62 -3.29 -1.45
N ALA A 13 -5.82 -3.47 -2.76
CA ALA A 13 -5.57 -4.74 -3.44
C ALA A 13 -4.08 -5.13 -3.41
N LEU A 14 -3.16 -4.19 -3.62
CA LEU A 14 -1.72 -4.44 -3.52
C LEU A 14 -1.33 -4.88 -2.11
N ILE A 15 -1.88 -4.25 -1.07
CA ILE A 15 -1.60 -4.63 0.31
C ILE A 15 -2.12 -6.03 0.62
N ALA A 16 -3.38 -6.32 0.28
CA ALA A 16 -3.96 -7.65 0.47
C ALA A 16 -3.17 -8.74 -0.26
N LYS A 17 -2.73 -8.47 -1.50
CA LYS A 17 -1.98 -9.43 -2.31
C LYS A 17 -0.58 -9.72 -1.78
N ASN A 18 0.11 -8.69 -1.29
CA ASN A 18 1.50 -8.80 -0.82
C ASN A 18 1.62 -9.11 0.67
N THR A 19 0.49 -9.24 1.37
CA THR A 19 0.44 -9.65 2.78
C THR A 19 -0.45 -10.88 2.94
N GLN A 20 -0.34 -11.62 4.04
CA GLN A 20 -1.25 -12.75 4.30
C GLN A 20 -2.61 -12.29 4.86
N TRP A 21 -2.97 -11.03 4.66
CA TRP A 21 -4.19 -10.45 5.22
C TRP A 21 -5.36 -10.68 4.27
N SER A 22 -6.44 -11.26 4.80
CA SER A 22 -7.71 -11.33 4.07
C SER A 22 -8.20 -9.92 3.72
N ASP A 23 -9.04 -9.80 2.68
CA ASP A 23 -9.56 -8.50 2.21
C ASP A 23 -10.21 -7.65 3.32
N ALA A 24 -10.83 -8.31 4.31
CA ALA A 24 -11.40 -7.66 5.49
C ALA A 24 -10.33 -7.00 6.38
N ASN A 25 -9.18 -7.65 6.53
CA ASN A 25 -8.04 -7.12 7.27
C ASN A 25 -7.36 -5.98 6.49
N ALA A 26 -7.30 -6.04 5.16
CA ALA A 26 -6.74 -4.96 4.34
C ALA A 26 -7.53 -3.63 4.46
N LYS A 27 -8.87 -3.69 4.59
CA LYS A 27 -9.70 -2.52 4.87
C LYS A 27 -9.39 -1.94 6.26
N TRP A 28 -9.31 -2.80 7.27
CA TRP A 28 -8.99 -2.38 8.65
C TRP A 28 -7.59 -1.77 8.75
N VAL A 29 -6.62 -2.37 8.08
CA VAL A 29 -5.24 -1.90 7.95
C VAL A 29 -5.21 -0.50 7.35
N LYS A 30 -5.89 -0.28 6.24
CA LYS A 30 -5.99 1.05 5.61
C LYS A 30 -6.55 2.10 6.58
N GLU A 31 -7.63 1.78 7.28
CA GLU A 31 -8.26 2.70 8.24
C GLU A 31 -7.31 2.99 9.43
N ARG A 32 -6.73 1.93 10.02
CA ARG A 32 -5.79 2.05 11.14
C ARG A 32 -4.51 2.79 10.76
N LEU A 33 -4.11 2.74 9.49
CA LEU A 33 -2.87 3.35 8.98
C LEU A 33 -3.07 4.75 8.44
N ILE A 34 -4.30 5.18 8.16
CA ILE A 34 -4.62 6.60 8.03
C ILE A 34 -4.64 7.26 9.42
N GLU A 35 -5.07 6.52 10.45
CA GLU A 35 -5.19 7.04 11.82
C GLU A 35 -3.86 7.05 12.61
N ASN A 36 -3.05 5.98 12.53
CA ASN A 36 -1.81 5.85 13.32
C ASN A 36 -0.56 6.33 12.59
N SER A 37 -0.58 6.31 11.27
CA SER A 37 0.53 6.77 10.44
C SER A 37 0.01 7.94 9.64
N ARG A 38 0.75 9.04 9.54
CA ARG A 38 0.41 10.17 8.65
C ARG A 38 0.61 9.77 7.18
N LEU A 39 0.11 8.62 6.77
CA LEU A 39 0.14 8.10 5.40
C LEU A 39 -0.89 8.86 4.59
N LEU A 40 -0.45 10.02 4.13
CA LEU A 40 -1.16 10.79 3.14
C LEU A 40 -0.67 10.35 1.76
N PRO A 41 -1.58 10.23 0.77
CA PRO A 41 -1.19 9.93 -0.60
C PRO A 41 -0.30 11.06 -1.14
N ASP A 42 0.68 10.71 -1.99
CA ASP A 42 1.65 11.69 -2.51
C ASP A 42 0.98 12.77 -3.38
N HIS A 43 -0.13 12.42 -4.04
CA HIS A 43 -0.87 13.31 -4.92
C HIS A 43 -2.39 13.18 -4.68
N GLY A 44 -2.87 13.74 -3.57
CA GLY A 44 -4.31 13.78 -3.26
C GLY A 44 -4.87 12.41 -2.87
N LYS A 45 -5.41 11.64 -3.83
CA LYS A 45 -5.97 10.28 -3.63
C LYS A 45 -5.15 9.18 -4.32
N LYS A 46 -3.90 9.48 -4.70
CA LYS A 46 -3.01 8.58 -5.44
C LYS A 46 -1.71 8.29 -4.68
N TRP A 47 -1.26 7.04 -4.74
CA TRP A 47 -0.10 6.48 -4.01
C TRP A 47 1.04 6.15 -4.96
N SER A 48 2.27 6.62 -4.74
CA SER A 48 3.43 6.22 -5.54
C SER A 48 3.89 4.79 -5.25
N GLN A 49 4.60 4.14 -6.18
CA GLN A 49 5.27 2.85 -5.91
C GLN A 49 6.21 2.95 -4.71
N THR A 50 6.97 4.05 -4.60
CA THR A 50 7.86 4.28 -3.47
C THR A 50 7.12 4.23 -2.14
N ARG A 51 5.98 4.93 -2.03
CA ARG A 51 5.19 4.96 -0.80
C ARG A 51 4.62 3.59 -0.44
N ILE A 52 4.08 2.87 -1.43
CA ILE A 52 3.54 1.52 -1.23
C ILE A 52 4.64 0.55 -0.81
N SER A 53 5.85 0.67 -1.38
CA SER A 53 6.99 -0.19 -1.07
C SER A 53 7.46 -0.02 0.38
N ASN A 54 7.66 1.22 0.80
CA ASN A 54 8.06 1.53 2.19
C ASN A 54 7.03 0.99 3.17
N TYR A 55 5.75 1.12 2.82
CA TYR A 55 4.66 0.66 3.65
C TYR A 55 4.59 -0.86 3.76
N LEU A 56 4.69 -1.59 2.66
CA LEU A 56 4.73 -3.06 2.67
C LEU A 56 5.95 -3.59 3.45
N PHE A 57 7.07 -2.88 3.37
CA PHE A 57 8.24 -3.17 4.18
C PHE A 57 7.98 -2.94 5.68
N GLU A 58 7.41 -1.79 6.06
CA GLU A 58 7.10 -1.48 7.47
C GLU A 58 6.06 -2.44 8.08
N LEU A 59 5.06 -2.85 7.31
CA LEU A 59 3.98 -3.70 7.82
C LEU A 59 4.31 -5.17 7.90
N ALA A 60 5.01 -5.69 6.88
CA ALA A 60 5.15 -7.12 6.66
C ALA A 60 6.57 -7.52 6.25
N PHE A 61 7.54 -6.61 6.34
CA PHE A 61 8.93 -6.83 5.94
C PHE A 61 9.08 -7.31 4.49
N VAL A 62 8.13 -6.96 3.62
CA VAL A 62 8.18 -7.27 2.20
C VAL A 62 9.17 -6.32 1.55
N LYS A 63 10.24 -6.88 0.97
CA LYS A 63 11.24 -6.08 0.26
C LYS A 63 10.68 -5.56 -1.07
N PRO A 64 11.08 -4.36 -1.53
CA PRO A 64 10.56 -3.75 -2.76
C PRO A 64 10.62 -4.66 -3.99
N GLU A 65 11.69 -5.43 -4.14
CA GLU A 65 11.91 -6.37 -5.25
C GLU A 65 10.94 -7.56 -5.26
N ASN A 66 10.28 -7.86 -4.13
CA ASN A 66 9.36 -8.98 -3.99
C ASN A 66 7.89 -8.54 -4.07
N ILE A 67 7.62 -7.26 -4.32
CA ILE A 67 6.25 -6.75 -4.42
C ILE A 67 5.66 -7.11 -5.78
N ASP A 68 4.56 -7.87 -5.76
CA ASP A 68 3.73 -8.11 -6.92
C ASP A 68 2.85 -6.88 -7.21
N TRP A 69 3.20 -6.15 -8.27
CA TRP A 69 2.54 -4.92 -8.70
C TRP A 69 1.33 -5.14 -9.63
N ASN A 70 0.96 -6.39 -9.93
CA ASN A 70 -0.15 -6.70 -10.82
C ASN A 70 -1.48 -6.57 -10.09
N VAL A 71 -2.19 -5.47 -10.36
CA VAL A 71 -3.54 -5.13 -9.86
C VAL A 71 -4.41 -4.52 -10.95
#